data_AF-A0A9X9LFJ6-F1
#
_entry.id   AF-A0A9X9LFJ6-F1
#
_cell.length_a   1.000
_cell.length_b   1.000
_cell.length_c   1.000
_cell.angle_alpha   90.00
_cell.angle_beta   90.00
_cell.angle_gamma   90.00
#
_symmetry.space_group_name_H-M   'P 1'
#
loop_
_entity.id
_entity.type
_entity.pdbx_description
1 polymer ?
#
loop_
_entity_poly.entity_id
_entity_poly.type
_entity_poly.pdbx_seq_one_letter_code
_entity_poly.pdbx_strand_id
1 'polypeptide(L)'
;MGTPEVNFYTRFNKAVWVKGVRNIPYCVHVWLSRKYKEDEDSPKKLYTLIPYVPITTFKNLQLMWMRTNRCLSNKGIKLQNRQTKKKPKTPNS
;
A
#
# COMPACT_ATOMS: atom_id res chain seq x y z
N MET A 1 -8.11 -3.34 3.06
CA MET A 1 -7.39 -3.97 1.92
C MET A 1 -8.32 -4.71 0.98
N GLY A 2 -9.33 -5.46 1.46
CA GLY A 2 -10.48 -5.91 0.64
C GLY A 2 -10.15 -6.83 -0.55
N THR A 3 -8.90 -7.28 -0.69
CA THR A 3 -8.48 -8.22 -1.71
C THR A 3 -8.56 -9.63 -1.15
N PRO A 4 -9.17 -10.58 -1.86
CA PRO A 4 -9.25 -11.98 -1.42
C PRO A 4 -7.91 -12.71 -1.50
N GLU A 5 -6.94 -12.18 -2.25
CA GLU A 5 -5.60 -12.76 -2.36
C GLU A 5 -4.58 -12.00 -1.53
N VAL A 6 -3.82 -12.77 -0.74
CA VAL A 6 -2.82 -12.27 0.21
C VAL A 6 -1.55 -13.10 0.09
N ASN A 7 -0.45 -12.45 -0.25
CA ASN A 7 0.85 -13.07 -0.45
C ASN A 7 1.81 -12.63 0.67
N PHE A 8 2.38 -13.61 1.38
CA PHE A 8 3.39 -13.40 2.42
C PHE A 8 4.79 -13.65 1.85
N TYR A 9 5.78 -12.85 2.25
CA TYR A 9 7.17 -13.14 1.89
C TYR A 9 7.68 -14.38 2.63
N THR A 10 8.56 -15.16 2.00
CA THR A 10 9.18 -16.34 2.61
C THR A 10 9.92 -16.01 3.92
N ARG A 11 10.48 -14.80 4.03
CA ARG A 11 11.16 -14.32 5.25
C ARG A 11 10.19 -14.14 6.43
N PHE A 12 8.93 -13.82 6.16
CA PHE A 12 7.89 -13.73 7.19
C PHE A 12 7.67 -15.09 7.85
N ASN A 13 7.52 -16.14 7.04
CA ASN A 13 7.31 -17.49 7.54
C ASN A 13 8.48 -17.95 8.43
N LYS A 14 9.72 -17.73 7.98
CA LYS A 14 10.92 -18.07 8.77
C LYS A 14 10.97 -17.34 10.12
N ALA A 15 10.56 -16.07 10.17
CA ALA A 15 10.53 -15.29 11.40
C ALA A 15 9.46 -15.76 12.40
N VAL A 16 8.29 -16.16 11.90
CA VAL A 16 7.20 -16.68 12.75
C VAL A 16 7.58 -18.02 13.37
N TRP A 17 8.21 -18.91 12.60
CA TRP A 17 8.53 -20.27 13.03
C TRP A 17 9.91 -20.44 13.68
N VAL A 18 10.67 -19.36 13.90
CA VAL A 18 12.07 -19.45 14.34
C VAL A 18 12.22 -20.12 15.72
N LYS A 19 11.22 -19.98 16.59
CA LYS A 19 11.19 -20.59 17.93
C LYS A 19 10.39 -21.91 18.00
N GLY A 20 9.90 -22.40 16.85
CA GLY A 20 9.07 -23.59 16.74
C GLY A 20 7.58 -23.37 17.02
N VAL A 21 6.79 -24.45 16.89
CA VAL A 21 5.31 -24.40 16.92
C VAL A 21 4.72 -23.98 18.27
N ARG A 22 5.44 -24.26 19.36
CA ARG A 22 4.97 -24.00 20.73
C ARG A 22 5.19 -22.56 21.18
N ASN A 23 6.09 -21.82 20.54
CA ASN A 23 6.52 -20.49 21.02
C ASN A 23 6.45 -19.43 19.91
N ILE A 24 5.25 -19.22 19.40
CA ILE A 24 4.97 -18.23 18.36
C ILE A 24 5.07 -16.81 18.96
N PRO A 25 5.68 -15.83 18.26
CA PRO A 25 5.67 -14.44 18.73
C PRO A 25 4.25 -13.90 18.85
N TYR A 26 3.93 -13.26 19.99
CA TYR A 26 2.61 -12.68 20.25
C TYR A 26 2.22 -11.56 19.28
N CYS A 27 3.20 -10.78 18.83
CA CYS A 27 3.00 -9.66 17.90
C CYS A 27 4.06 -9.71 16.81
N VAL A 28 3.65 -9.41 15.57
CA VAL A 28 4.54 -9.29 14.42
C VAL A 28 4.26 -7.99 13.69
N HIS A 29 5.29 -7.20 13.44
CA HIS A 29 5.16 -6.01 12.62
C HIS A 29 5.28 -6.38 11.15
N VAL A 30 4.33 -5.91 10.36
CA VAL A 30 4.24 -6.16 8.92
C VAL A 30 3.91 -4.86 8.21
N TRP A 31 4.42 -4.69 6.99
CA TRP A 31 3.86 -3.69 6.09
C TRP A 31 2.83 -4.34 5.18
N LEU A 32 1.83 -3.56 4.81
CA LEU A 32 0.80 -3.96 3.86
C LEU A 32 0.98 -3.13 2.59
N SER A 33 1.16 -3.81 1.46
CA SER A 33 1.25 -3.16 0.15
C SER A 33 0.19 -3.75 -0.77
N ARG A 34 -0.61 -2.89 -1.39
CA ARG A 34 -1.55 -3.31 -2.45
C ARG A 34 -0.84 -3.14 -3.80
N LYS A 35 -0.79 -4.19 -4.60
CA LYS A 35 -0.13 -4.19 -5.92
C LYS A 35 -1.06 -4.73 -7.00
N TYR A 36 -0.84 -4.27 -8.23
CA TYR A 36 -1.48 -4.82 -9.42
C TYR A 36 -0.73 -6.08 -9.86
N LYS A 37 -1.47 -7.10 -10.27
CA LYS A 37 -0.90 -8.24 -10.99
C LYS A 37 -0.51 -7.81 -12.41
N GLU A 38 0.53 -8.43 -12.93
CA GLU A 38 0.97 -8.25 -14.32
C GLU A 38 0.18 -9.13 -15.29
N ASP A 39 -0.48 -10.17 -14.77
CA ASP A 39 -1.30 -11.09 -15.54
C ASP A 39 -2.71 -10.55 -15.77
N GLU A 40 -3.01 -10.24 -17.04
CA GLU A 40 -4.25 -9.65 -17.51
C GLU A 40 -5.43 -10.64 -17.46
N ASP A 41 -5.19 -11.95 -17.48
CA ASP A 41 -6.25 -12.97 -17.52
C ASP A 41 -6.80 -13.32 -16.12
N SER A 42 -6.21 -12.76 -15.07
CA SER A 42 -6.66 -13.00 -13.71
C SER A 42 -7.94 -12.19 -13.38
N PRO A 43 -9.01 -12.81 -12.83
CA PRO A 43 -10.25 -12.09 -12.49
C PRO A 43 -10.03 -11.04 -11.38
N LYS A 44 -8.90 -11.13 -10.66
CA LYS A 44 -8.52 -10.25 -9.56
C LYS A 44 -7.28 -9.46 -9.93
N LYS A 45 -7.50 -8.21 -10.32
CA LYS A 45 -6.42 -7.28 -10.71
C LYS A 45 -5.45 -6.92 -9.59
N LEU A 46 -5.89 -7.04 -8.33
CA LEU A 46 -5.15 -6.53 -7.16
C LEU A 46 -4.91 -7.65 -6.14
N TYR A 47 -3.69 -7.67 -5.61
CA TYR A 47 -3.31 -8.54 -4.51
C TYR A 47 -2.67 -7.73 -3.38
N THR A 48 -2.76 -8.26 -2.17
CA THR A 48 -2.05 -7.70 -1.01
C THR A 48 -0.76 -8.46 -0.82
N LEU A 49 0.35 -7.72 -0.72
CA LEU A 49 1.66 -8.23 -0.43
C LEU A 49 2.09 -7.81 0.97
N ILE A 50 2.55 -8.77 1.77
CA ILE A 50 2.89 -8.59 3.17
C ILE A 50 4.38 -8.89 3.41
N PRO A 51 5.26 -7.88 3.29
CA PRO A 51 6.64 -7.99 3.75
C PRO A 51 6.75 -8.00 5.28
N TYR A 52 7.68 -8.82 5.75
CA TYR A 52 8.13 -8.82 7.14
C TYR A 52 9.13 -7.70 7.36
N VAL A 53 8.96 -6.97 8.47
CA VAL A 53 9.86 -5.91 8.89
C VAL A 53 10.34 -6.26 10.30
N PRO A 54 11.64 -6.54 10.48
CA PRO A 54 12.17 -6.81 11.81
C PRO A 54 12.11 -5.53 12.64
N ILE A 55 11.49 -5.62 13.81
CA ILE A 55 11.44 -4.55 14.80
C ILE A 55 11.83 -5.15 16.15
N THR A 56 12.67 -4.42 16.88
CA THR A 56 13.19 -4.84 18.19
C THR A 56 12.23 -4.47 19.34
N THR A 57 11.46 -3.40 19.22
CA THR A 57 10.52 -2.93 20.25
C THR A 57 9.15 -2.57 19.68
N PHE A 58 8.08 -3.04 20.34
CA PHE A 58 6.69 -2.75 19.95
C PHE A 58 6.07 -1.58 20.73
N LYS A 59 6.82 -0.95 21.63
CA LYS A 59 6.31 0.13 22.48
C LYS A 59 6.01 1.37 21.61
N ASN A 60 4.84 1.95 21.81
CA ASN A 60 4.38 3.21 21.17
C ASN A 60 4.35 3.18 19.64
N LEU A 61 4.27 2.00 19.03
CA LEU A 61 4.16 1.88 17.59
C LEU A 61 2.72 2.15 17.14
N GLN A 62 2.52 3.15 16.28
CA GLN A 62 1.24 3.44 15.65
C GLN A 62 1.22 2.96 14.20
N LEU A 63 0.03 2.77 13.64
CA LEU A 63 -0.12 2.50 12.22
C LEU A 63 0.34 3.73 11.43
N MET A 64 1.37 3.55 10.60
CA MET A 64 1.89 4.62 9.77
C MET A 64 1.81 4.25 8.30
N TRP A 65 1.38 5.21 7.48
CA TRP A 65 1.42 5.08 6.03
C TRP A 65 2.85 5.23 5.53
N MET A 66 3.36 4.20 4.88
CA MET A 66 4.67 4.26 4.25
C MET A 66 4.56 5.03 2.93
N ARG A 67 5.36 6.09 2.78
CA ARG A 67 5.55 6.73 1.48
C ARG A 67 6.40 5.82 0.61
N THR A 68 5.87 5.40 -0.53
CA THR A 68 6.63 4.56 -1.48
C THR A 68 7.32 5.49 -2.48
N ASN A 69 8.65 5.58 -2.45
CA ASN A 69 9.45 6.29 -3.44
C ASN A 69 9.56 5.47 -4.74
N ARG A 70 8.46 4.93 -5.24
CA ARG A 70 8.43 4.24 -6.52
C ARG A 70 7.62 5.09 -7.48
N CYS A 71 8.37 5.75 -8.35
CA CYS A 71 7.90 6.60 -9.43
C CYS A 71 6.67 6.03 -10.12
N LEU A 72 5.77 6.95 -10.44
CA LEU A 72 4.72 6.81 -11.43
C LEU A 72 5.25 6.02 -12.64
N SER A 73 4.75 4.81 -12.85
CA SER A 73 4.74 4.27 -14.20
C SER A 73 3.73 5.10 -14.97
N ASN A 74 4.25 5.97 -15.83
CA ASN A 74 3.53 6.89 -16.68
C ASN A 74 2.44 6.19 -17.50
N LYS A 75 1.20 6.19 -17.02
CA LYS A 75 0.00 6.12 -17.87
C LYS A 75 -1.04 7.12 -17.35
N GLY A 76 -0.94 8.34 -17.87
CA GLY A 76 -2.08 9.24 -18.07
C GLY A 76 -2.75 9.85 -16.83
N ILE A 77 -2.07 10.74 -16.12
CA ILE A 77 -2.78 11.79 -15.36
C ILE A 77 -2.86 13.01 -16.28
N LYS A 78 -3.93 13.10 -17.07
CA LYS A 78 -4.27 14.34 -17.78
C LYS A 78 -4.88 15.28 -16.75
N LEU A 79 -4.05 16.17 -16.19
CA LEU A 79 -4.52 17.31 -15.40
C LEU A 79 -5.35 18.22 -16.31
N GLN A 80 -6.66 18.06 -16.29
CA GLN A 80 -7.58 19.06 -16.84
C GLN A 80 -7.53 20.26 -15.90
N ASN A 81 -6.81 21.31 -16.31
CA ASN A 81 -6.85 22.60 -15.64
C ASN A 81 -8.30 23.10 -15.65
N ARG A 82 -8.97 23.09 -14.49
CA ARG A 82 -10.19 23.88 -14.27
C ARG A 82 -9.79 25.35 -14.32
N GLN A 83 -9.85 25.95 -15.50
CA GLN A 83 -9.97 27.40 -15.60
C GLN A 83 -11.33 27.78 -15.02
N THR A 84 -11.33 28.38 -13.83
CA THR A 84 -12.52 29.06 -13.32
C THR A 84 -12.81 30.23 -14.26
N LYS A 85 -13.93 30.14 -15.00
CA LYS A 85 -14.46 31.26 -15.79
C LYS A 85 -14.69 32.44 -14.84
N LYS A 86 -13.80 33.44 -14.87
CA LYS A 86 -14.11 34.76 -14.31
C LYS A 86 -15.22 35.37 -15.18
N LYS A 87 -16.41 35.57 -14.60
CA LYS A 87 -17.49 36.36 -15.20
C LYS A 87 -16.98 37.78 -15.47
N PRO A 88 -17.20 38.38 -16.65
CA PRO A 88 -16.87 39.78 -16.87
C PRO A 88 -17.78 40.67 -16.02
N LYS A 89 -17.20 41.66 -15.34
CA LYS A 89 -17.94 42.73 -14.67
C LYS A 89 -18.44 43.71 -15.74
N THR A 90 -19.73 44.01 -15.74
CA THR A 90 -20.30 45.11 -16.54
C THR A 90 -19.85 46.45 -15.98
N PRO A 91 -19.44 47.43 -16.81
CA PRO A 91 -19.22 48.79 -16.35
C PRO A 91 -20.58 49.46 -16.10
N ASN A 92 -20.73 50.06 -14.93
CA ASN A 92 -21.87 50.92 -14.61
C ASN A 92 -21.78 52.21 -15.44
N SER A 93 -22.90 52.62 -16.02
CA SER A 93 -23.17 54.03 -16.33
C SER A 93 -23.77 54.71 -15.10
#